data_AF-A0A8S7SI79-F1
#
_entry.id   AF-A0A8S7SI79-F1
#
_cell.length_a   1.000
_cell.length_b   1.000
_cell.length_c   1.000
_cell.angle_alpha   90.00
_cell.angle_beta   90.00
_cell.angle_gamma   90.00
#
_symmetry.space_group_name_H-M   'P 1'
#
loop_
_entity.id
_entity.type
_entity.pdbx_description
1 polymer ?
#
loop_
_entity_poly.entity_id
_entity_poly.type
_entity_poly.pdbx_seq_one_letter_code
_entity_poly.pdbx_strand_id
1 'polypeptide(L)'
;QELNNSQELNNSQELNDSQDLNDSQDLNDSQDLNDSQELNNSQDLNNSQVSCKGSVDSTIADLLEKPLNNALLAIRNEHLLLMPHVCSESISYLLGENGILEEIDKLYESNDHGIDNHKKGNNEINDIMINLSHILIDSLDDAKVNLTPVIDSMLETFLKFPYIYDVRILEWCFNKSMQYSDDTKKIKHACSVINHINLRSDQSKIAEALFFNLDKEPYKNSPELQGLIWNKLVVYVNDFNLSNREKTYLIQRIFNNVESVFNKVPVSILVNDIFLKDFFMKNPEMINWYFPQLLNTYEGEKIYFDKLGYDFNNKESNDEIMKNQPNDVINEKINNELKLRFRMMQTILKSRVNVLPYINEQRLNKLNPPENLRIAIEKFGWNNKPITA
;
A
#
# COMPACT_ATOMS: atom_id res chain seq x y z
N GLN A 1 41.19 5.26 45.73
CA GLN A 1 42.15 6.32 46.09
C GLN A 1 42.65 6.88 44.76
N GLU A 2 42.03 7.95 44.24
CA GLU A 2 42.48 9.35 44.44
C GLU A 2 43.92 9.54 43.91
N LEU A 3 44.25 10.44 42.98
CA LEU A 3 43.84 11.84 42.84
C LEU A 3 44.23 12.42 41.45
N ASN A 4 43.49 13.47 41.07
CA ASN A 4 43.72 14.44 39.98
C ASN A 4 45.12 15.07 39.96
N ASN A 5 45.55 15.56 38.79
CA ASN A 5 45.92 16.98 38.66
C ASN A 5 45.83 17.51 37.23
N SER A 6 45.05 18.59 37.11
CA SER A 6 44.89 19.52 35.99
C SER A 6 46.04 20.53 35.93
N GLN A 7 46.40 20.99 34.72
CA GLN A 7 46.97 22.33 34.55
C GLN A 7 46.61 22.91 33.17
N GLU A 8 45.80 23.96 33.21
CA GLU A 8 45.47 24.90 32.14
C GLU A 8 46.68 25.75 31.75
N LEU A 9 46.79 26.14 30.48
CA LEU A 9 47.44 27.38 30.07
C LEU A 9 46.67 27.98 28.87
N ASN A 10 45.88 29.01 29.18
CA ASN A 10 45.34 29.98 28.23
C ASN A 10 46.46 30.89 27.71
N ASN A 11 46.36 31.31 26.44
CA ASN A 11 46.52 32.71 26.05
C ASN A 11 45.91 32.95 24.67
N SER A 12 44.87 33.78 24.66
CA SER A 12 44.20 34.39 23.53
C SER A 12 44.95 35.64 23.07
N GLN A 13 44.99 35.89 21.76
CA GLN A 13 45.18 37.24 21.21
C GLN A 13 44.37 37.36 19.92
N GLU A 14 43.34 38.19 19.96
CA GLU A 14 42.44 38.57 18.87
C GLU A 14 43.03 39.71 18.00
N LEU A 15 42.67 39.63 16.71
CA LEU A 15 42.19 40.70 15.81
C LEU A 15 43.09 41.87 15.36
N ASN A 16 43.11 41.97 14.02
CA ASN A 16 42.92 43.14 13.14
C ASN A 16 44.12 43.53 12.28
N ASP A 17 43.96 43.35 10.97
CA ASP A 17 44.25 44.39 9.97
C ASP A 17 43.25 44.24 8.82
N SER A 18 42.44 45.29 8.63
CA SER A 18 41.50 45.51 7.53
C SER A 18 42.04 46.60 6.60
N GLN A 19 41.52 46.63 5.35
CA GLN A 19 41.63 47.67 4.30
C GLN A 19 42.68 47.38 3.21
N ASP A 20 42.43 47.50 1.90
CA ASP A 20 41.42 48.28 1.17
C ASP A 20 41.06 47.67 -0.22
N LEU A 21 39.95 48.19 -0.74
CA LEU A 21 39.22 47.95 -1.99
C LEU A 21 39.94 48.36 -3.29
N ASN A 22 39.37 47.83 -4.39
CA ASN A 22 39.26 48.35 -5.77
C ASN A 22 40.43 48.16 -6.76
N ASP A 23 40.22 47.39 -7.84
CA ASP A 23 39.58 47.91 -9.06
C ASP A 23 39.15 46.79 -10.03
N SER A 24 37.98 47.00 -10.64
CA SER A 24 37.41 46.28 -11.77
C SER A 24 38.07 46.68 -13.09
N GLN A 25 38.30 45.75 -14.03
CA GLN A 25 37.77 45.79 -15.41
C GLN A 25 38.33 44.71 -16.36
N ASP A 26 37.47 44.34 -17.31
CA ASP A 26 37.65 43.68 -18.62
C ASP A 26 37.62 42.13 -18.63
N LEU A 27 36.51 41.49 -19.04
CA LEU A 27 35.93 41.30 -20.39
C LEU A 27 36.82 40.49 -21.36
N ASN A 28 36.22 39.38 -21.83
CA ASN A 28 36.64 38.43 -22.89
C ASN A 28 37.81 37.50 -22.50
N ASP A 29 37.72 36.18 -22.64
CA ASP A 29 37.29 35.47 -23.85
C ASP A 29 36.37 34.25 -23.58
N SER A 30 35.26 34.25 -24.30
CA SER A 30 34.44 33.09 -24.62
C SER A 30 35.14 32.24 -25.69
N GLN A 31 35.65 31.06 -25.34
CA GLN A 31 35.89 29.99 -26.30
C GLN A 31 36.04 28.66 -25.58
N ASP A 32 34.92 27.94 -25.48
CA ASP A 32 34.84 26.49 -25.70
C ASP A 32 33.36 26.12 -25.88
N LEU A 33 32.84 26.49 -27.06
CA LEU A 33 31.61 25.97 -27.66
C LEU A 33 32.00 24.81 -28.58
N ASN A 34 31.80 23.59 -28.08
CA ASN A 34 31.66 22.28 -28.73
C ASN A 34 32.24 21.28 -27.72
N ASP A 35 31.43 20.51 -26.99
CA ASP A 35 30.71 19.38 -27.58
C ASP A 35 29.27 19.28 -27.05
N SER A 36 28.36 20.02 -27.67
CA SER A 36 26.91 19.83 -27.57
C SER A 36 26.40 18.72 -28.52
N GLN A 37 27.20 17.69 -28.75
CA GLN A 37 26.92 16.59 -29.70
C GLN A 37 26.27 15.35 -29.08
N GLU A 38 26.03 15.28 -27.76
CA GLU A 38 25.26 14.19 -27.14
C GLU A 38 23.80 14.56 -26.77
N LEU A 39 23.34 15.77 -27.08
CA LEU A 39 21.91 16.15 -27.00
C LEU A 39 21.09 15.72 -28.23
N ASN A 40 21.56 14.70 -28.94
CA ASN A 40 20.99 14.24 -30.20
C ASN A 40 20.16 12.95 -30.10
N ASN A 41 19.53 12.70 -28.96
CA ASN A 41 18.40 11.76 -28.85
C ASN A 41 17.05 12.46 -28.60
N SER A 42 16.96 13.77 -28.87
CA SER A 42 15.66 14.47 -28.97
C SER A 42 14.84 14.03 -30.20
N GLN A 43 15.43 13.28 -31.13
CA GLN A 43 14.74 12.73 -32.30
C GLN A 43 13.81 11.56 -31.97
N ASP A 44 14.06 10.79 -30.90
CA ASP A 44 13.15 9.71 -30.49
C ASP A 44 11.88 10.25 -29.80
N LEU A 45 11.97 11.43 -29.16
CA LEU A 45 10.82 12.13 -28.56
C LEU A 45 10.01 12.96 -29.57
N ASN A 46 10.62 13.40 -30.67
CA ASN A 46 9.95 14.16 -31.72
C ASN A 46 9.04 13.31 -32.62
N ASN A 47 9.23 11.98 -32.64
CA ASN A 47 8.36 11.07 -33.38
C ASN A 47 7.09 10.66 -32.62
N SER A 48 6.91 11.10 -31.36
CA SER A 48 5.63 11.01 -30.68
C SER A 48 4.72 12.18 -31.08
N GLN A 49 4.47 12.35 -32.38
CA GLN A 49 3.19 12.91 -32.79
C GLN A 49 2.13 11.87 -32.40
N VAL A 50 1.56 12.01 -31.20
CA VAL A 50 0.29 11.36 -30.88
C VAL A 50 -0.75 12.01 -31.79
N SER A 51 -0.87 11.47 -32.99
CA SER A 51 -1.85 11.93 -33.95
C SER A 51 -3.20 11.36 -33.53
N CYS A 52 -4.00 12.16 -32.82
CA CYS A 52 -5.42 11.88 -32.55
C CYS A 52 -6.29 11.96 -33.83
N LYS A 53 -5.72 11.75 -35.03
CA LYS A 53 -6.46 11.77 -36.30
C LYS A 53 -7.22 10.47 -36.58
N GLY A 54 -7.10 9.48 -35.71
CA GLY A 54 -7.83 8.22 -35.81
C GLY A 54 -8.97 8.13 -34.81
N SER A 55 -10.18 8.51 -35.24
CA SER A 55 -11.48 8.11 -34.65
C SER A 55 -12.02 8.79 -33.38
N VAL A 56 -11.79 10.08 -33.17
CA VAL A 56 -12.55 10.86 -32.17
C VAL A 56 -13.04 12.15 -32.84
N ASP A 57 -14.29 12.56 -32.58
CA ASP A 57 -14.90 13.79 -33.13
C ASP A 57 -13.89 14.94 -33.15
N SER A 58 -13.75 15.64 -34.29
CA SER A 58 -12.76 16.72 -34.47
C SER A 58 -12.83 17.80 -33.39
N THR A 59 -13.99 17.96 -32.77
CA THR A 59 -14.23 18.86 -31.63
C THR A 59 -13.50 18.44 -30.35
N ILE A 60 -13.33 17.13 -30.11
CA ILE A 60 -12.62 16.58 -28.94
C ILE A 60 -11.10 16.70 -29.11
N ALA A 61 -10.60 16.52 -30.34
CA ALA A 61 -9.20 16.74 -30.65
C ALA A 61 -8.79 18.19 -30.37
N ASP A 62 -9.58 19.18 -30.82
CA ASP A 62 -9.31 20.60 -30.59
C ASP A 62 -9.36 21.00 -29.10
N LEU A 63 -10.25 20.37 -28.31
CA LEU A 63 -10.39 20.62 -26.86
C LEU A 63 -9.24 20.04 -26.04
N LEU A 64 -8.70 18.89 -26.42
CA LEU A 64 -7.57 18.25 -25.74
C LEU A 64 -6.20 18.72 -26.26
N GLU A 65 -6.11 19.16 -27.52
CA GLU A 65 -4.85 19.56 -28.14
C GLU A 65 -4.20 20.74 -27.42
N LYS A 66 -4.98 21.74 -26.99
CA LYS A 66 -4.43 22.90 -26.29
C LYS A 66 -3.87 22.56 -24.89
N PRO A 67 -4.63 21.90 -23.98
CA PRO A 67 -4.07 21.47 -22.68
C PRO A 67 -2.91 20.49 -22.84
N LEU A 68 -2.99 19.53 -23.77
CA LEU A 68 -1.92 18.57 -24.04
C LEU A 68 -0.64 19.27 -24.52
N ASN A 69 -0.75 20.20 -25.49
CA ASN A 69 0.39 20.97 -25.98
C ASN A 69 0.97 21.87 -24.89
N ASN A 70 0.14 22.45 -24.02
CA ASN A 70 0.61 23.24 -22.88
C ASN A 70 1.38 22.37 -21.88
N ALA A 71 0.83 21.21 -21.48
CA ALA A 71 1.48 20.28 -20.57
C ALA A 71 2.82 19.78 -21.15
N LEU A 72 2.83 19.36 -22.43
CA LEU A 72 4.04 18.94 -23.13
C LEU A 72 5.07 20.07 -23.24
N LEU A 73 4.64 21.29 -23.57
CA LEU A 73 5.55 22.44 -23.67
C LEU A 73 6.13 22.79 -22.31
N ALA A 74 5.33 22.74 -21.24
CA ALA A 74 5.79 23.01 -19.89
C ALA A 74 6.76 21.94 -19.38
N ILE A 75 6.54 20.66 -19.73
CA ILE A 75 7.46 19.55 -19.47
C ILE A 75 8.77 19.69 -20.29
N ARG A 76 8.66 20.07 -21.57
CA ARG A 76 9.77 20.16 -22.53
C ARG A 76 10.62 21.42 -22.39
N ASN A 77 10.07 22.49 -21.85
CA ASN A 77 10.84 23.71 -21.66
C ASN A 77 12.05 23.35 -20.79
N GLU A 78 13.25 23.60 -21.30
CA GLU A 78 14.56 23.36 -20.69
C GLU A 78 14.69 23.90 -19.23
N HIS A 79 13.72 24.69 -18.79
CA HIS A 79 13.50 25.13 -17.41
C HIS A 79 13.34 23.98 -16.40
N LEU A 80 12.75 22.82 -16.74
CA LEU A 80 12.70 21.66 -15.84
C LEU A 80 14.10 21.08 -15.55
N LEU A 81 15.00 21.13 -16.54
CA LEU A 81 16.41 20.74 -16.39
C LEU A 81 17.21 21.76 -15.56
N LEU A 82 16.81 23.03 -15.56
CA LEU A 82 17.41 24.10 -14.73
C LEU A 82 16.79 24.20 -13.33
N MET A 83 15.73 23.43 -13.02
CA MET A 83 15.00 23.47 -11.73
C MET A 83 15.83 23.29 -10.45
N PRO A 84 16.99 22.61 -10.43
CA PRO A 84 17.81 22.54 -9.22
C PRO A 84 18.29 23.91 -8.73
N HIS A 85 18.28 24.89 -9.63
CA HIS A 85 18.71 26.27 -9.40
C HIS A 85 17.53 27.25 -9.25
N VAL A 86 16.29 26.76 -9.31
CA VAL A 86 15.07 27.58 -9.24
C VAL A 86 14.56 27.64 -7.78
N CYS A 87 14.05 28.80 -7.36
CA CYS A 87 13.60 29.01 -5.98
C CYS A 87 12.29 28.27 -5.66
N SER A 88 12.02 28.05 -4.36
CA SER A 88 10.85 27.33 -3.86
C SER A 88 9.52 27.91 -4.32
N GLU A 89 9.43 29.23 -4.45
CA GLU A 89 8.22 29.94 -4.91
C GLU A 89 7.89 29.56 -6.36
N SER A 90 8.88 29.57 -7.25
CA SER A 90 8.71 29.16 -8.64
C SER A 90 8.40 27.67 -8.79
N ILE A 91 8.96 26.79 -7.96
CA ILE A 91 8.61 25.36 -7.95
C ILE A 91 7.14 25.16 -7.61
N SER A 92 6.60 25.91 -6.64
CA SER A 92 5.19 25.86 -6.29
C SER A 92 4.28 26.31 -7.42
N TYR A 93 4.67 27.33 -8.20
CA TYR A 93 3.89 27.75 -9.38
C TYR A 93 3.98 26.76 -10.54
N LEU A 94 5.15 26.14 -10.75
CA LEU A 94 5.35 25.21 -11.86
C LEU A 94 4.69 23.85 -11.63
N LEU A 95 4.67 23.36 -10.40
CA LEU A 95 4.18 22.02 -10.07
C LEU A 95 2.90 22.00 -9.22
N GLY A 96 2.51 23.13 -8.62
CA GLY A 96 1.32 23.26 -7.78
C GLY A 96 0.08 23.72 -8.55
N GLU A 97 -0.77 24.53 -7.92
CA GLU A 97 -2.02 25.03 -8.51
C GLU A 97 -1.76 25.85 -9.79
N ASN A 98 -2.40 25.46 -10.89
CA ASN A 98 -2.21 25.90 -12.28
C ASN A 98 -0.87 25.51 -12.92
N GLY A 99 -0.14 24.59 -12.29
CA GLY A 99 1.12 24.05 -12.79
C GLY A 99 0.94 22.86 -13.75
N ILE A 100 2.06 22.24 -14.11
CA ILE A 100 2.12 21.13 -15.08
C ILE A 100 1.19 19.98 -14.70
N LEU A 101 1.19 19.60 -13.41
CA LEU A 101 0.40 18.46 -12.94
C LEU A 101 -1.11 18.75 -13.01
N GLU A 102 -1.53 19.98 -12.76
CA GLU A 102 -2.93 20.38 -12.92
C GLU A 102 -3.36 20.42 -14.39
N GLU A 103 -2.48 20.84 -15.30
CA GLU A 103 -2.76 20.78 -16.74
C GLU A 103 -2.90 19.34 -17.25
N ILE A 104 -2.16 18.39 -16.66
CA ILE A 104 -2.36 16.95 -16.92
C ILE A 104 -3.74 16.51 -16.38
N ASP A 105 -4.11 16.91 -15.16
CA ASP A 105 -5.41 16.55 -14.55
C ASP A 105 -6.62 17.07 -15.33
N LYS A 106 -6.54 18.30 -15.86
CA LYS A 106 -7.61 18.94 -16.65
C LYS A 106 -7.94 18.24 -17.97
N LEU A 107 -7.08 17.31 -18.43
CA LEU A 107 -7.38 16.47 -19.60
C LEU A 107 -8.66 15.64 -19.42
N TYR A 108 -9.01 15.30 -18.18
CA TYR A 108 -10.21 14.52 -17.87
C TYR A 108 -11.47 15.40 -17.76
N GLU A 109 -11.39 16.54 -17.09
CA GLU A 109 -12.52 17.47 -16.86
C GLU A 109 -13.10 18.05 -18.16
N SER A 110 -12.26 18.16 -19.20
CA SER A 110 -12.65 18.66 -20.53
C SER A 110 -13.58 17.70 -21.31
N ASN A 111 -13.89 16.51 -20.77
CA ASN A 111 -14.66 15.44 -21.42
C ASN A 111 -15.88 14.92 -20.65
N ASP A 112 -16.22 15.45 -19.48
CA ASP A 112 -17.40 15.00 -18.72
C ASP A 112 -18.71 15.61 -19.28
N HIS A 113 -19.11 15.14 -20.47
CA HIS A 113 -20.34 15.56 -21.15
C HIS A 113 -21.51 14.56 -20.98
N GLY A 114 -21.50 13.71 -19.96
CA GLY A 114 -22.66 12.89 -19.61
C GLY A 114 -23.07 11.86 -20.67
N ILE A 115 -22.16 11.43 -21.55
CA ILE A 115 -22.39 10.35 -22.52
C ILE A 115 -21.80 9.06 -21.95
N ASP A 116 -22.67 8.13 -21.59
CA ASP A 116 -22.43 6.74 -21.13
C ASP A 116 -20.95 6.31 -21.01
N ASN A 117 -20.54 6.21 -19.73
CA ASN A 117 -19.22 5.91 -19.17
C ASN A 117 -18.61 4.52 -19.50
N HIS A 118 -18.80 3.99 -20.71
CA HIS A 118 -18.30 2.67 -21.12
C HIS A 118 -17.46 2.67 -22.41
N LYS A 119 -16.83 3.78 -22.79
CA LYS A 119 -16.10 3.87 -24.07
C LYS A 119 -14.60 4.05 -23.92
N LYS A 120 -13.90 3.30 -24.78
CA LYS A 120 -12.45 3.27 -25.09
C LYS A 120 -11.71 4.63 -24.97
N GLY A 121 -12.37 5.75 -25.25
CA GLY A 121 -11.79 7.10 -25.14
C GLY A 121 -11.38 7.52 -23.72
N ASN A 122 -12.11 7.11 -22.67
CA ASN A 122 -11.71 7.41 -21.29
C ASN A 122 -10.42 6.66 -20.91
N ASN A 123 -10.21 5.46 -21.46
CA ASN A 123 -8.97 4.71 -21.24
C ASN A 123 -7.79 5.36 -21.96
N GLU A 124 -7.99 5.84 -23.20
CA GLU A 124 -6.94 6.54 -23.97
C GLU A 124 -6.48 7.83 -23.27
N ILE A 125 -7.40 8.59 -22.66
CA ILE A 125 -7.04 9.79 -21.88
C ILE A 125 -6.28 9.41 -20.61
N ASN A 126 -6.72 8.37 -19.88
CA ASN A 126 -6.00 7.89 -18.71
C ASN A 126 -4.57 7.47 -19.07
N ASP A 127 -4.39 6.78 -20.19
CA ASP A 127 -3.07 6.37 -20.70
C ASP A 127 -2.20 7.60 -21.03
N ILE A 128 -2.78 8.64 -21.65
CA ILE A 128 -2.07 9.91 -21.91
C ILE A 128 -1.66 10.58 -20.59
N MET A 129 -2.57 10.68 -19.62
CA MET A 129 -2.28 11.28 -18.31
C MET A 129 -1.15 10.55 -17.59
N ILE A 130 -1.17 9.21 -17.60
CA ILE A 130 -0.10 8.38 -17.02
C ILE A 130 1.23 8.62 -17.75
N ASN A 131 1.23 8.61 -19.08
CA ASN A 131 2.46 8.82 -19.87
C ASN A 131 3.07 10.20 -19.64
N LEU A 132 2.26 11.27 -19.60
CA LEU A 132 2.75 12.61 -19.27
C LEU A 132 3.32 12.68 -17.85
N SER A 133 2.66 12.02 -16.91
CA SER A 133 3.13 11.94 -15.52
C SER A 133 4.44 11.17 -15.40
N HIS A 134 4.65 10.12 -16.21
CA HIS A 134 5.93 9.43 -16.30
C HIS A 134 7.04 10.35 -16.80
N ILE A 135 6.80 11.11 -17.87
CA ILE A 135 7.79 12.06 -18.40
C ILE A 135 8.10 13.14 -17.37
N LEU A 136 7.08 13.65 -16.67
CA LEU A 136 7.25 14.61 -15.58
C LEU A 136 8.13 14.02 -14.46
N ILE A 137 7.83 12.81 -14.00
CA ILE A 137 8.61 12.10 -12.97
C ILE A 137 10.07 11.95 -13.39
N ASP A 138 10.32 11.51 -14.62
CA ASP A 138 11.69 11.33 -15.13
C ASP A 138 12.45 12.65 -15.16
N SER A 139 11.79 13.71 -15.63
CA SER A 139 12.37 15.06 -15.66
C SER A 139 12.72 15.57 -14.25
N LEU A 140 11.87 15.29 -13.25
CA LEU A 140 12.11 15.71 -11.87
C LEU A 140 13.25 14.94 -11.20
N ASP A 141 13.34 13.63 -11.47
CA ASP A 141 14.38 12.77 -10.91
C ASP A 141 15.75 13.05 -11.55
N ASP A 142 15.79 13.28 -12.86
CA ASP A 142 17.02 13.66 -13.60
C ASP A 142 17.56 15.01 -13.14
N ALA A 143 16.66 15.99 -13.01
CA ALA A 143 17.03 17.31 -12.52
C ALA A 143 17.49 17.26 -11.05
N LYS A 144 16.96 16.37 -10.21
CA LYS A 144 17.19 16.36 -8.74
C LYS A 144 16.59 17.57 -8.04
N VAL A 145 15.35 17.92 -8.41
CA VAL A 145 14.60 19.05 -7.85
C VAL A 145 14.32 18.86 -6.35
N ASN A 146 14.39 19.94 -5.56
CA ASN A 146 13.93 19.92 -4.18
C ASN A 146 12.40 20.02 -4.12
N LEU A 147 11.72 18.89 -3.92
CA LEU A 147 10.26 18.81 -3.90
C LEU A 147 9.61 19.24 -2.59
N THR A 148 10.38 19.62 -1.55
CA THR A 148 9.84 20.04 -0.24
C THR A 148 8.62 20.98 -0.31
N PRO A 149 8.57 21.99 -1.20
CA PRO A 149 7.44 22.92 -1.26
C PRO A 149 6.14 22.32 -1.81
N VAL A 150 6.21 21.26 -2.61
CA VAL A 150 5.09 20.73 -3.40
C VAL A 150 4.78 19.26 -3.16
N ILE A 151 5.65 18.54 -2.44
CA ILE A 151 5.57 17.08 -2.33
C ILE A 151 4.23 16.60 -1.74
N ASP A 152 3.72 17.28 -0.71
CA ASP A 152 2.46 16.89 -0.07
C ASP A 152 1.29 16.99 -1.09
N SER A 153 1.27 18.03 -1.93
CA SER A 153 0.25 18.21 -2.99
C SER A 153 0.41 17.20 -4.13
N MET A 154 1.64 16.93 -4.57
CA MET A 154 1.91 15.94 -5.61
C MET A 154 1.48 14.53 -5.18
N LEU A 155 1.78 14.15 -3.93
CA LEU A 155 1.35 12.88 -3.37
C LEU A 155 -0.17 12.78 -3.29
N GLU A 156 -0.87 13.87 -2.97
CA GLU A 156 -2.34 13.91 -2.97
C GLU A 156 -2.94 13.76 -4.38
N THR A 157 -2.34 14.41 -5.39
CA THR A 157 -2.80 14.27 -6.78
C THR A 157 -2.59 12.85 -7.31
N PHE A 158 -1.41 12.26 -7.09
CA PHE A 158 -1.13 10.89 -7.54
C PHE A 158 -1.89 9.79 -6.77
N LEU A 159 -2.59 10.13 -5.68
CA LEU A 159 -3.56 9.21 -5.05
C LEU A 159 -4.88 9.08 -5.83
N LYS A 160 -5.16 10.00 -6.77
CA LYS A 160 -6.40 9.99 -7.55
C LYS A 160 -6.33 8.98 -8.69
N PHE A 161 -7.50 8.59 -9.19
CA PHE A 161 -7.60 7.88 -10.46
C PHE A 161 -7.20 8.83 -11.61
N PRO A 162 -6.43 8.38 -12.62
CA PRO A 162 -5.97 7.00 -12.87
C PRO A 162 -4.64 6.63 -12.20
N TYR A 163 -3.90 7.60 -11.67
CA TYR A 163 -2.50 7.46 -11.25
C TYR A 163 -2.24 6.39 -10.20
N ILE A 164 -3.13 6.25 -9.20
CA ILE A 164 -2.96 5.27 -8.12
C ILE A 164 -2.87 3.82 -8.62
N TYR A 165 -3.34 3.56 -9.84
CA TYR A 165 -3.28 2.24 -10.45
C TYR A 165 -2.06 2.01 -11.35
N ASP A 166 -1.21 3.01 -11.55
CA ASP A 166 0.07 2.85 -12.23
C ASP A 166 1.17 2.47 -11.23
N VAL A 167 1.83 1.33 -11.48
CA VAL A 167 2.85 0.79 -10.56
C VAL A 167 4.04 1.72 -10.40
N ARG A 168 4.49 2.37 -11.49
CA ARG A 168 5.67 3.22 -11.46
C ARG A 168 5.41 4.51 -10.68
N ILE A 169 4.26 5.15 -10.90
CA ILE A 169 3.85 6.33 -10.15
C ILE A 169 3.67 5.97 -8.67
N LEU A 170 3.02 4.84 -8.37
CA LEU A 170 2.85 4.34 -7.01
C LEU A 170 4.18 4.15 -6.28
N GLU A 171 5.14 3.46 -6.92
CA GLU A 171 6.48 3.25 -6.36
C GLU A 171 7.22 4.58 -6.15
N TRP A 172 7.12 5.50 -7.10
CA TRP A 172 7.70 6.83 -6.98
C TRP A 172 7.13 7.60 -5.78
N CYS A 173 5.80 7.59 -5.59
CA CYS A 173 5.14 8.21 -4.45
C CYS A 173 5.63 7.66 -3.10
N PHE A 174 5.75 6.34 -2.97
CA PHE A 174 6.30 5.74 -1.75
C PHE A 174 7.75 6.16 -1.50
N ASN A 175 8.59 6.17 -2.54
CA ASN A 175 9.99 6.57 -2.41
C ASN A 175 10.12 8.06 -2.01
N LYS A 176 9.33 8.95 -2.60
CA LYS A 176 9.35 10.38 -2.24
C LYS A 176 8.74 10.64 -0.87
N SER A 177 7.66 9.94 -0.49
CA SER A 177 7.15 10.00 0.88
C SER A 177 8.22 9.58 1.89
N MET A 178 8.96 8.51 1.63
CA MET A 178 10.09 8.10 2.49
C MET A 178 11.18 9.17 2.60
N GLN A 179 11.47 9.88 1.51
CA GLN A 179 12.53 10.87 1.44
C GLN A 179 12.17 12.20 2.14
N TYR A 180 10.93 12.67 1.99
CA TYR A 180 10.53 14.04 2.36
C TYR A 180 9.62 14.13 3.59
N SER A 181 9.06 13.02 4.08
CA SER A 181 8.13 13.01 5.22
C SER A 181 8.78 12.53 6.51
N ASP A 182 8.21 12.91 7.66
CA ASP A 182 8.44 12.23 8.94
C ASP A 182 7.66 10.91 9.01
N ASP A 183 7.93 10.08 10.02
CA ASP A 183 7.32 8.75 10.14
C ASP A 183 5.79 8.77 10.27
N THR A 184 5.23 9.79 10.92
CA THR A 184 3.78 9.96 11.04
C THR A 184 3.16 10.26 9.69
N LYS A 185 3.74 11.20 8.93
CA LYS A 185 3.29 11.55 7.57
C LYS A 185 3.46 10.38 6.59
N LYS A 186 4.57 9.63 6.67
CA LYS A 186 4.80 8.42 5.87
C LYS A 186 3.66 7.40 6.08
N ILE A 187 3.37 7.08 7.35
CA ILE A 187 2.32 6.11 7.70
C ILE A 187 0.95 6.62 7.22
N LYS A 188 0.63 7.91 7.44
CA LYS A 188 -0.62 8.50 6.99
C LYS A 188 -0.79 8.42 5.47
N HIS A 189 0.26 8.72 4.70
CA HIS A 189 0.25 8.58 3.25
C HIS A 189 0.01 7.13 2.83
N ALA A 190 0.74 6.17 3.41
CA ALA A 190 0.55 4.75 3.13
C ALA A 190 -0.87 4.26 3.45
N CYS A 191 -1.45 4.69 4.58
CA CYS A 191 -2.84 4.41 4.92
C CYS A 191 -3.81 4.99 3.88
N SER A 192 -3.58 6.22 3.42
CA SER A 192 -4.37 6.83 2.34
C SER A 192 -4.30 6.03 1.05
N VAL A 193 -3.11 5.62 0.60
CA VAL A 193 -2.93 4.77 -0.58
C VAL A 193 -3.79 3.50 -0.47
N ILE A 194 -3.65 2.77 0.63
CA ILE A 194 -4.41 1.53 0.85
C ILE A 194 -5.92 1.79 0.89
N ASN A 195 -6.36 2.90 1.47
CA ASN A 195 -7.78 3.24 1.53
C ASN A 195 -8.39 3.63 0.18
N HIS A 196 -7.63 4.28 -0.70
CA HIS A 196 -8.12 4.71 -2.02
C HIS A 196 -8.06 3.59 -3.06
N ILE A 197 -7.16 2.62 -2.88
CA ILE A 197 -7.04 1.53 -3.84
C ILE A 197 -8.15 0.50 -3.66
N ASN A 198 -8.79 0.15 -4.77
CA ASN A 198 -9.77 -0.93 -4.86
C ASN A 198 -9.23 -1.99 -5.82
N LEU A 199 -8.43 -2.91 -5.29
CA LEU A 199 -7.73 -3.90 -6.12
C LEU A 199 -8.69 -4.93 -6.69
N ARG A 200 -8.60 -5.12 -8.00
CA ARG A 200 -9.23 -6.22 -8.73
C ARG A 200 -8.22 -7.35 -8.99
N SER A 201 -8.73 -8.52 -9.39
CA SER A 201 -7.91 -9.72 -9.61
C SER A 201 -6.80 -9.53 -10.65
N ASP A 202 -7.05 -8.70 -11.66
CA ASP A 202 -6.12 -8.35 -12.74
C ASP A 202 -5.03 -7.35 -12.31
N GLN A 203 -5.16 -6.73 -11.14
CA GLN A 203 -4.25 -5.71 -10.62
C GLN A 203 -3.15 -6.29 -9.70
N SER A 204 -2.67 -7.49 -10.01
CA SER A 204 -1.72 -8.23 -9.16
C SER A 204 -0.36 -7.54 -9.02
N LYS A 205 0.11 -6.85 -10.06
CA LYS A 205 1.37 -6.07 -10.02
C LYS A 205 1.31 -4.91 -9.04
N ILE A 206 0.14 -4.28 -8.90
CA ILE A 206 -0.08 -3.19 -7.95
C ILE A 206 -0.05 -3.74 -6.53
N ALA A 207 -0.73 -4.87 -6.29
CA ALA A 207 -0.68 -5.56 -5.01
C ALA A 207 0.78 -5.90 -4.63
N GLU A 208 1.54 -6.45 -5.56
CA GLU A 208 2.96 -6.78 -5.37
C GLU A 208 3.80 -5.54 -5.01
N ALA A 209 3.66 -4.45 -5.76
CA ALA A 209 4.37 -3.20 -5.49
C ALA A 209 4.01 -2.60 -4.12
N LEU A 210 2.73 -2.66 -3.72
CA LEU A 210 2.29 -2.25 -2.39
C LEU A 210 2.96 -3.08 -1.31
N PHE A 211 2.95 -4.41 -1.46
CA PHE A 211 3.61 -5.27 -0.49
C PHE A 211 5.09 -4.93 -0.40
N PHE A 212 5.82 -4.86 -1.51
CA PHE A 212 7.24 -4.52 -1.51
C PHE A 212 7.53 -3.20 -0.78
N ASN A 213 6.80 -2.13 -1.09
CA ASN A 213 7.05 -0.82 -0.47
C ASN A 213 6.69 -0.77 1.01
N LEU A 214 5.62 -1.45 1.42
CA LEU A 214 5.16 -1.47 2.81
C LEU A 214 6.03 -2.35 3.73
N ASP A 215 7.12 -2.96 3.21
CA ASP A 215 8.06 -3.78 4.03
C ASP A 215 9.09 -2.91 4.74
N LYS A 216 9.25 -1.70 4.22
CA LYS A 216 10.27 -0.77 4.66
C LYS A 216 9.84 -0.15 6.00
N GLU A 217 10.80 0.13 6.88
CA GLU A 217 10.55 0.97 8.06
C GLU A 217 10.18 2.39 7.62
N PRO A 218 9.20 3.07 8.24
CA PRO A 218 8.50 2.69 9.48
C PRO A 218 7.21 1.86 9.28
N TYR A 219 6.85 1.52 8.04
CA TYR A 219 5.55 0.92 7.71
C TYR A 219 5.33 -0.44 8.37
N LYS A 220 6.39 -1.24 8.40
CA LYS A 220 6.35 -2.62 8.91
C LYS A 220 5.86 -2.71 10.36
N ASN A 221 6.16 -1.69 11.17
CA ASN A 221 5.85 -1.67 12.59
C ASN A 221 4.58 -0.88 12.95
N SER A 222 3.85 -0.34 11.98
CA SER A 222 2.64 0.45 12.23
C SER A 222 1.40 -0.44 12.38
N PRO A 223 0.76 -0.53 13.57
CA PRO A 223 -0.40 -1.41 13.76
C PRO A 223 -1.62 -1.04 12.93
N GLU A 224 -1.86 0.26 12.77
CA GLU A 224 -2.94 0.77 11.93
C GLU A 224 -2.76 0.34 10.47
N LEU A 225 -1.56 0.55 9.92
CA LEU A 225 -1.26 0.25 8.53
C LEU A 225 -1.26 -1.27 8.27
N GLN A 226 -0.71 -2.07 9.19
CA GLN A 226 -0.80 -3.52 9.07
C GLN A 226 -2.26 -3.98 9.07
N GLY A 227 -3.13 -3.37 9.90
CA GLY A 227 -4.57 -3.65 9.89
C GLY A 227 -5.24 -3.35 8.55
N LEU A 228 -4.85 -2.26 7.89
CA LEU A 228 -5.35 -1.92 6.56
C LEU A 228 -4.83 -2.86 5.46
N ILE A 229 -3.52 -3.13 5.45
CA ILE A 229 -2.89 -4.12 4.56
C ILE A 229 -3.63 -5.44 4.67
N TRP A 230 -3.91 -5.86 5.91
CA TRP A 230 -4.66 -7.06 6.20
C TRP A 230 -6.02 -7.07 5.49
N ASN A 231 -6.86 -6.09 5.82
CA ASN A 231 -8.25 -6.06 5.38
C ASN A 231 -8.39 -5.89 3.87
N LYS A 232 -7.48 -5.17 3.21
CA LYS A 232 -7.60 -4.80 1.80
C LYS A 232 -6.72 -5.57 0.83
N LEU A 233 -5.57 -6.06 1.27
CA LEU A 233 -4.65 -6.81 0.41
C LEU A 233 -4.71 -8.30 0.73
N VAL A 234 -4.57 -8.63 2.00
CA VAL A 234 -4.28 -10.02 2.40
C VAL A 234 -5.50 -10.92 2.32
N VAL A 235 -6.67 -10.40 2.69
CA VAL A 235 -7.94 -11.13 2.55
C VAL A 235 -8.19 -11.56 1.11
N TYR A 236 -7.80 -10.73 0.15
CA TYR A 236 -8.03 -10.92 -1.29
C TYR A 236 -6.84 -11.55 -2.01
N VAL A 237 -5.82 -12.05 -1.29
CA VAL A 237 -4.62 -12.64 -1.91
C VAL A 237 -4.92 -13.86 -2.78
N ASN A 238 -6.09 -14.50 -2.61
CA ASN A 238 -6.60 -15.53 -3.51
C ASN A 238 -6.98 -15.00 -4.88
N ASP A 239 -7.56 -13.81 -4.90
CA ASP A 239 -8.16 -13.22 -6.09
C ASP A 239 -7.08 -12.62 -7.00
N PHE A 240 -5.92 -12.27 -6.44
CA PHE A 240 -4.77 -11.86 -7.23
C PHE A 240 -4.16 -13.04 -8.00
N ASN A 241 -3.90 -12.79 -9.27
CA ASN A 241 -3.12 -13.62 -10.19
C ASN A 241 -1.61 -13.59 -9.85
N LEU A 242 -1.28 -13.90 -8.59
CA LEU A 242 0.07 -14.09 -8.09
C LEU A 242 0.45 -15.58 -8.12
N SER A 243 1.72 -15.88 -8.36
CA SER A 243 2.28 -17.21 -8.21
C SER A 243 2.19 -17.71 -6.76
N ASN A 244 2.20 -19.03 -6.56
CA ASN A 244 2.19 -19.61 -5.21
C ASN A 244 3.40 -19.15 -4.36
N ARG A 245 4.53 -18.85 -5.01
CA ARG A 245 5.73 -18.35 -4.32
C ARG A 245 5.52 -16.94 -3.80
N GLU A 246 4.98 -16.03 -4.63
CA GLU A 246 4.65 -14.66 -4.21
C GLU A 246 3.63 -14.68 -3.09
N LYS A 247 2.54 -15.46 -3.25
CA LYS A 247 1.54 -15.65 -2.20
C LYS A 247 2.20 -16.10 -0.89
N THR A 248 3.06 -17.12 -0.94
CA THR A 248 3.76 -17.62 0.26
C THR A 248 4.66 -16.58 0.91
N TYR A 249 5.42 -15.81 0.12
CA TYR A 249 6.30 -14.75 0.65
C TYR A 249 5.50 -13.67 1.39
N LEU A 250 4.42 -13.19 0.77
CA LEU A 250 3.53 -12.21 1.35
C LEU A 250 2.99 -12.70 2.69
N ILE A 251 2.53 -13.94 2.72
CA ILE A 251 2.01 -14.61 3.91
C ILE A 251 3.06 -14.66 5.02
N GLN A 252 4.22 -15.23 4.72
CA GLN A 252 5.31 -15.36 5.69
C GLN A 252 5.66 -14.04 6.34
N ARG A 253 5.80 -12.98 5.53
CA ARG A 253 6.09 -11.65 6.04
C ARG A 253 5.02 -11.15 6.99
N ILE A 254 3.75 -11.22 6.61
CA ILE A 254 2.67 -10.70 7.44
C ILE A 254 2.64 -11.46 8.76
N PHE A 255 2.75 -12.79 8.72
CA PHE A 255 2.76 -13.62 9.92
C PHE A 255 3.95 -13.36 10.84
N ASN A 256 5.14 -13.07 10.29
CA ASN A 256 6.31 -12.68 11.07
C ASN A 256 6.07 -11.36 11.83
N ASN A 257 5.20 -10.48 11.33
CA ASN A 257 4.83 -9.23 11.98
C ASN A 257 3.57 -9.35 12.86
N VAL A 258 2.77 -10.42 12.69
CA VAL A 258 1.44 -10.50 13.30
C VAL A 258 1.50 -10.63 14.82
N GLU A 259 2.48 -11.36 15.36
CA GLU A 259 2.59 -11.54 16.81
C GLU A 259 3.00 -10.26 17.55
N SER A 260 3.83 -9.41 16.93
CA SER A 260 4.24 -8.13 17.53
C SER A 260 3.26 -6.99 17.29
N VAL A 261 2.46 -7.07 16.22
CA VAL A 261 1.60 -5.96 15.76
C VAL A 261 0.12 -6.15 16.11
N PHE A 262 -0.38 -7.38 16.05
CA PHE A 262 -1.78 -7.68 16.33
C PHE A 262 -1.92 -8.41 17.65
N ASN A 263 -2.40 -7.69 18.67
CA ASN A 263 -2.83 -8.30 19.94
C ASN A 263 -3.89 -9.41 19.73
N LYS A 264 -4.60 -9.44 18.59
CA LYS A 264 -5.56 -10.49 18.19
C LYS A 264 -5.61 -10.67 16.66
N VAL A 265 -5.61 -11.91 16.19
CA VAL A 265 -5.69 -12.30 14.77
C VAL A 265 -7.15 -12.21 14.24
N PRO A 266 -7.44 -11.42 13.19
CA PRO A 266 -8.77 -11.35 12.55
C PRO A 266 -9.35 -12.69 12.06
N VAL A 267 -10.69 -12.83 12.06
CA VAL A 267 -11.39 -14.04 11.55
C VAL A 267 -11.04 -14.34 10.10
N SER A 268 -10.97 -13.30 9.25
CA SER A 268 -10.64 -13.43 7.83
C SER A 268 -9.27 -14.06 7.58
N ILE A 269 -8.31 -13.87 8.50
CA ILE A 269 -7.01 -14.59 8.52
C ILE A 269 -7.24 -16.06 8.72
N LEU A 270 -7.88 -16.36 9.84
CA LEU A 270 -7.92 -17.71 10.37
C LEU A 270 -8.64 -18.63 9.38
N VAL A 271 -9.61 -18.08 8.65
CA VAL A 271 -10.43 -18.79 7.66
C VAL A 271 -9.97 -18.60 6.21
N ASN A 272 -8.79 -18.03 5.94
CA ASN A 272 -8.25 -17.94 4.57
C ASN A 272 -7.64 -19.27 4.09
N ASP A 273 -8.03 -19.73 2.91
CA ASP A 273 -7.63 -21.04 2.37
C ASP A 273 -6.14 -21.16 2.05
N ILE A 274 -5.48 -20.09 1.59
CA ILE A 274 -4.04 -20.12 1.25
C ILE A 274 -3.24 -20.25 2.54
N PHE A 275 -3.56 -19.50 3.60
CA PHE A 275 -2.80 -19.63 4.86
C PHE A 275 -2.92 -21.04 5.42
N LEU A 276 -4.11 -21.64 5.33
CA LEU A 276 -4.26 -23.04 5.72
C LEU A 276 -3.38 -23.96 4.87
N LYS A 277 -3.51 -23.94 3.54
CA LYS A 277 -2.91 -24.93 2.64
C LYS A 277 -1.41 -24.72 2.46
N ASP A 278 -0.97 -23.48 2.29
CA ASP A 278 0.40 -23.14 1.90
C ASP A 278 1.30 -22.75 3.06
N PHE A 279 0.73 -22.43 4.23
CA PHE A 279 1.51 -22.01 5.38
C PHE A 279 1.30 -22.93 6.59
N PHE A 280 0.12 -22.95 7.20
CA PHE A 280 -0.11 -23.71 8.43
C PHE A 280 0.07 -25.22 8.22
N MET A 281 -0.54 -25.80 7.18
CA MET A 281 -0.46 -27.26 6.95
C MET A 281 0.92 -27.74 6.52
N LYS A 282 1.77 -26.85 6.00
CA LYS A 282 3.15 -27.19 5.58
C LYS A 282 4.17 -27.02 6.71
N ASN A 283 3.82 -26.32 7.79
CA ASN A 283 4.71 -26.01 8.91
C ASN A 283 4.11 -26.57 10.22
N PRO A 284 4.48 -27.80 10.65
CA PRO A 284 3.91 -28.44 11.83
C PRO A 284 3.99 -27.59 13.10
N GLU A 285 5.10 -26.87 13.30
CA GLU A 285 5.30 -25.97 14.44
C GLU A 285 4.30 -24.80 14.45
N MET A 286 3.96 -24.27 13.27
CA MET A 286 2.99 -23.17 13.15
C MET A 286 1.56 -23.61 13.45
N ILE A 287 1.24 -24.89 13.35
CA ILE A 287 -0.10 -25.39 13.69
C ILE A 287 -0.35 -25.27 15.19
N ASN A 288 0.68 -25.45 16.01
CA ASN A 288 0.62 -25.25 17.46
C ASN A 288 0.37 -23.78 17.84
N TRP A 289 0.85 -22.83 17.04
CA TRP A 289 0.52 -21.42 17.20
C TRP A 289 -0.89 -21.09 16.66
N TYR A 290 -1.23 -21.62 15.49
CA TYR A 290 -2.46 -21.30 14.77
C TYR A 290 -3.74 -21.83 15.45
N PHE A 291 -3.72 -23.09 15.91
CA PHE A 291 -4.92 -23.71 16.46
C PHE A 291 -5.46 -22.99 17.71
N PRO A 292 -4.62 -22.56 18.68
CA PRO A 292 -5.07 -21.71 19.79
C PRO A 292 -5.73 -20.40 19.35
N GLN A 293 -5.19 -19.71 18.33
CA GLN A 293 -5.79 -18.47 17.82
C GLN A 293 -7.17 -18.73 17.22
N LEU A 294 -7.28 -19.82 16.46
CA LEU A 294 -8.55 -20.27 15.88
C LEU A 294 -9.58 -20.63 16.95
N LEU A 295 -9.17 -21.38 17.98
CA LEU A 295 -10.03 -21.77 19.10
C LEU A 295 -10.49 -20.56 19.93
N ASN A 296 -9.57 -19.66 20.31
CA ASN A 296 -9.91 -18.48 21.09
C ASN A 296 -10.86 -17.54 20.33
N THR A 297 -10.68 -17.44 19.00
CA THR A 297 -11.57 -16.63 18.16
C THR A 297 -12.96 -17.28 18.04
N TYR A 298 -13.00 -18.60 17.84
CA TYR A 298 -14.26 -19.36 17.85
C TYR A 298 -15.00 -19.23 19.18
N GLU A 299 -14.29 -19.33 20.31
CA GLU A 299 -14.84 -19.11 21.65
C GLU A 299 -15.46 -17.71 21.79
N GLY A 300 -14.78 -16.68 21.29
CA GLY A 300 -15.31 -15.32 21.29
C GLY A 300 -16.65 -15.19 20.55
N GLU A 301 -16.77 -15.84 19.38
CA GLU A 301 -18.03 -15.87 18.64
C GLU A 301 -19.09 -16.73 19.35
N LYS A 302 -18.73 -17.88 19.92
CA LYS A 302 -19.65 -18.72 20.70
C LYS A 302 -20.22 -18.01 21.91
N ILE A 303 -19.40 -17.26 22.67
CA ILE A 303 -19.85 -16.47 23.83
C ILE A 303 -20.92 -15.45 23.43
N TYR A 304 -20.84 -14.86 22.22
CA TYR A 304 -21.87 -13.96 21.72
C TYR A 304 -23.21 -14.68 21.57
N PHE A 305 -23.21 -15.88 20.98
CA PHE A 305 -24.41 -16.69 20.78
C PHE A 305 -24.96 -17.29 22.07
N ASP A 306 -24.09 -17.76 22.97
CA ASP A 306 -24.49 -18.31 24.26
C ASP A 306 -25.20 -17.23 25.11
N LYS A 307 -24.76 -15.96 25.04
CA LYS A 307 -25.44 -14.82 25.69
C LYS A 307 -26.82 -14.53 25.11
N LEU A 308 -27.03 -14.83 23.82
CA LEU A 308 -28.32 -14.70 23.16
C LEU A 308 -29.23 -15.90 23.42
N GLY A 309 -28.72 -16.99 23.99
CA GLY A 309 -29.44 -18.26 24.09
C GLY A 309 -29.63 -18.96 22.73
N TYR A 310 -28.79 -18.62 21.74
CA TYR A 310 -28.88 -19.19 20.39
C TYR A 310 -28.36 -20.63 20.38
N ASP A 311 -29.19 -21.57 19.94
CA ASP A 311 -28.83 -22.98 19.86
C ASP A 311 -28.54 -23.39 18.41
N PHE A 312 -27.27 -23.65 18.09
CA PHE A 312 -26.86 -24.10 16.76
C PHE A 312 -27.45 -25.45 16.32
N ASN A 313 -28.01 -26.24 17.24
CA ASN A 313 -28.66 -27.51 16.94
C ASN A 313 -30.18 -27.40 16.80
N ASN A 314 -30.78 -26.25 17.16
CA ASN A 314 -32.23 -26.05 17.15
C ASN A 314 -32.61 -24.75 16.41
N LYS A 315 -33.13 -24.90 15.19
CA LYS A 315 -33.46 -23.77 14.34
C LYS A 315 -34.73 -23.02 14.79
N GLU A 316 -35.73 -23.76 15.30
CA GLU A 316 -37.04 -23.20 15.67
C GLU A 316 -36.94 -22.25 16.89
N SER A 317 -36.04 -22.52 17.83
CA SER A 317 -35.82 -21.67 19.01
C SER A 317 -35.13 -20.33 18.68
N ASN A 318 -34.53 -20.21 17.50
CA ASN A 318 -33.66 -19.08 17.17
C ASN A 318 -34.35 -17.99 16.34
N ASP A 319 -35.51 -18.26 15.75
CA ASP A 319 -36.21 -17.31 14.87
C ASP A 319 -36.60 -16.03 15.60
N GLU A 320 -36.97 -16.12 16.88
CA GLU A 320 -37.29 -14.96 17.72
C GLU A 320 -36.03 -14.17 18.11
N ILE A 321 -34.92 -14.85 18.38
CA ILE A 321 -33.62 -14.23 18.66
C ILE A 321 -33.13 -13.44 17.43
N MET A 322 -33.25 -14.04 16.24
CA MET A 322 -32.80 -13.40 15.00
C MET A 322 -33.57 -12.13 14.65
N LYS A 323 -34.89 -12.10 14.93
CA LYS A 323 -35.72 -10.89 14.72
C LYS A 323 -35.34 -9.72 15.63
N ASN A 324 -34.73 -10.00 16.78
CA ASN A 324 -34.37 -9.00 17.79
C ASN A 324 -32.94 -8.47 17.66
N GLN A 325 -32.18 -8.88 16.63
CA GLN A 325 -30.82 -8.41 16.38
C GLN A 325 -30.73 -7.62 15.07
N PRO A 326 -29.80 -6.65 14.95
CA PRO A 326 -29.51 -6.03 13.67
C PRO A 326 -29.08 -7.09 12.65
N ASN A 327 -29.78 -7.16 11.51
CA ASN A 327 -29.57 -8.19 10.49
C ASN A 327 -28.10 -8.29 10.04
N ASP A 328 -27.43 -7.17 9.82
CA ASP A 328 -26.04 -7.15 9.36
C ASP A 328 -25.09 -7.77 10.38
N VAL A 329 -25.27 -7.42 11.66
CA VAL A 329 -24.44 -7.92 12.76
C VAL A 329 -24.65 -9.42 12.96
N ILE A 330 -25.90 -9.89 13.04
CA ILE A 330 -26.15 -11.31 13.29
C ILE A 330 -25.73 -12.17 12.10
N ASN A 331 -25.92 -11.71 10.86
CA ASN A 331 -25.49 -12.43 9.68
C ASN A 331 -23.95 -12.54 9.62
N GLU A 332 -23.23 -11.47 9.94
CA GLU A 332 -21.76 -11.50 10.01
C GLU A 332 -21.30 -12.51 11.09
N LYS A 333 -21.90 -12.46 12.27
CA LYS A 333 -21.57 -13.35 13.40
C LYS A 333 -21.81 -14.82 13.06
N ILE A 334 -22.95 -15.13 12.44
CA ILE A 334 -23.28 -16.51 12.01
C ILE A 334 -22.27 -16.97 10.96
N ASN A 335 -21.96 -16.13 9.97
CA ASN A 335 -20.97 -16.44 8.95
C ASN A 335 -19.57 -16.69 9.55
N ASN A 336 -19.17 -15.88 10.54
CA ASN A 336 -17.89 -16.04 11.23
C ASN A 336 -17.84 -17.36 12.02
N GLU A 337 -18.87 -17.69 12.81
CA GLU A 337 -18.95 -18.97 13.53
C GLU A 337 -18.85 -20.16 12.58
N LEU A 338 -19.62 -20.15 11.49
CA LEU A 338 -19.63 -21.23 10.51
C LEU A 338 -18.26 -21.43 9.86
N LYS A 339 -17.62 -20.34 9.42
CA LYS A 339 -16.29 -20.38 8.80
C LYS A 339 -15.23 -20.87 9.79
N LEU A 340 -15.26 -20.38 11.04
CA LEU A 340 -14.33 -20.80 12.10
C LEU A 340 -14.52 -22.27 12.47
N ARG A 341 -15.76 -22.73 12.66
CA ARG A 341 -16.09 -24.12 12.96
C ARG A 341 -15.60 -25.06 11.85
N PHE A 342 -15.94 -24.73 10.61
CA PHE A 342 -15.48 -25.50 9.46
C PHE A 342 -13.96 -25.56 9.40
N ARG A 343 -13.30 -24.42 9.65
CA ARG A 343 -11.84 -24.34 9.63
C ARG A 343 -11.18 -25.13 10.77
N MET A 344 -11.77 -25.15 11.97
CA MET A 344 -11.30 -26.00 13.08
C MET A 344 -11.37 -27.47 12.70
N MET A 345 -12.50 -27.92 12.16
CA MET A 345 -12.67 -29.30 11.70
C MET A 345 -11.65 -29.66 10.61
N GLN A 346 -11.49 -28.80 9.59
CA GLN A 346 -10.47 -29.00 8.55
C GLN A 346 -9.06 -29.09 9.13
N THR A 347 -8.75 -28.24 10.11
CA THR A 347 -7.43 -28.20 10.73
C THR A 347 -7.16 -29.50 11.46
N ILE A 348 -8.08 -29.97 12.29
CA ILE A 348 -7.98 -31.23 13.02
C ILE A 348 -7.80 -32.42 12.07
N LEU A 349 -8.60 -32.48 11.01
CA LEU A 349 -8.60 -33.61 10.08
C LEU A 349 -7.35 -33.66 9.18
N LYS A 350 -6.81 -32.49 8.78
CA LYS A 350 -5.68 -32.43 7.85
C LYS A 350 -4.31 -32.40 8.53
N SER A 351 -4.18 -31.66 9.63
CA SER A 351 -2.88 -31.45 10.28
C SER A 351 -2.39 -32.66 11.07
N ARG A 352 -3.30 -33.56 11.47
CA ARG A 352 -3.02 -34.63 12.43
C ARG A 352 -2.37 -34.13 13.73
N VAL A 353 -2.69 -32.90 14.16
CA VAL A 353 -2.17 -32.35 15.42
C VAL A 353 -2.97 -32.87 16.60
N ASN A 354 -2.28 -33.13 17.70
CA ASN A 354 -2.91 -33.41 18.99
C ASN A 354 -3.42 -32.09 19.58
N VAL A 355 -4.74 -31.93 19.61
CA VAL A 355 -5.37 -30.70 20.13
C VAL A 355 -5.73 -30.78 21.62
N LEU A 356 -5.52 -31.92 22.27
CA LEU A 356 -5.78 -32.13 23.70
C LEU A 356 -5.12 -31.08 24.61
N PRO A 357 -3.87 -30.62 24.35
CA PRO A 357 -3.25 -29.56 25.16
C PRO A 357 -3.99 -28.22 25.11
N TYR A 358 -4.73 -27.95 24.03
CA TYR A 358 -5.42 -26.68 23.81
C TYR A 358 -6.89 -26.74 24.22
N ILE A 359 -7.54 -27.89 24.02
CA ILE A 359 -8.95 -28.13 24.35
C ILE A 359 -9.12 -29.50 25.01
N ASN A 360 -9.01 -29.52 26.33
CA ASN A 360 -9.29 -30.71 27.13
C ASN A 360 -10.80 -30.93 27.31
N GLU A 361 -11.18 -32.05 27.92
CA GLU A 361 -12.59 -32.41 28.15
C GLU A 361 -13.37 -31.34 28.91
N GLN A 362 -12.77 -30.74 29.95
CA GLN A 362 -13.42 -29.67 30.72
C GLN A 362 -13.69 -28.43 29.87
N ARG A 363 -12.71 -27.98 29.08
CA ARG A 363 -12.85 -26.83 28.18
C ARG A 363 -13.84 -27.12 27.06
N LEU A 364 -13.82 -28.32 26.49
CA LEU A 364 -14.78 -28.75 25.46
C LEU A 364 -16.22 -28.76 25.98
N ASN A 365 -16.44 -29.26 27.20
CA ASN A 365 -17.74 -29.27 27.84
C ASN A 365 -18.25 -27.86 28.14
N LYS A 366 -17.36 -26.94 28.53
CA LYS A 366 -17.70 -25.52 28.71
C LYS A 366 -18.01 -24.83 27.37
N LEU A 367 -17.24 -25.10 26.33
CA LEU A 367 -17.44 -24.53 24.99
C LEU A 367 -18.77 -24.98 24.37
N ASN A 368 -19.17 -26.21 24.67
CA ASN A 368 -20.36 -26.87 24.15
C ASN A 368 -20.58 -26.59 22.64
N PRO A 369 -19.62 -27.00 21.79
CA PRO A 369 -19.73 -26.77 20.35
C PRO A 369 -20.80 -27.68 19.73
N PRO A 370 -21.25 -27.38 18.51
CA PRO A 370 -22.11 -28.27 17.73
C PRO A 370 -21.50 -29.67 17.58
N GLU A 371 -22.36 -30.68 17.48
CA GLU A 371 -21.99 -32.09 17.61
C GLU A 371 -20.92 -32.52 16.59
N ASN A 372 -20.97 -31.98 15.37
CA ASN A 372 -19.99 -32.26 14.33
C ASN A 372 -18.56 -31.84 14.72
N LEU A 373 -18.39 -30.68 15.35
CA LEU A 373 -17.09 -30.21 15.83
C LEU A 373 -16.66 -30.96 17.10
N ARG A 374 -17.60 -31.27 18.00
CA ARG A 374 -17.31 -32.12 19.18
C ARG A 374 -16.73 -33.47 18.76
N ILE A 375 -17.41 -34.17 17.86
CA ILE A 375 -16.94 -35.44 17.29
C ILE A 375 -15.57 -35.29 16.63
N ALA A 376 -15.35 -34.20 15.89
CA ALA A 376 -14.06 -33.94 15.25
C ALA A 376 -12.92 -33.86 16.28
N ILE A 377 -13.13 -33.12 17.38
CA ILE A 377 -12.15 -32.94 18.46
C ILE A 377 -11.90 -34.27 19.18
N GLU A 378 -12.96 -34.95 19.64
CA GLU A 378 -12.84 -36.15 20.47
C GLU A 378 -12.26 -37.34 19.69
N LYS A 379 -12.77 -37.59 18.48
CA LYS A 379 -12.37 -38.78 17.71
C LYS A 379 -11.07 -38.60 16.96
N PHE A 380 -10.85 -37.42 16.38
CA PHE A 380 -9.69 -37.18 15.51
C PHE A 380 -8.67 -36.27 16.15
N GLY A 381 -9.08 -35.28 16.94
CA GLY A 381 -8.17 -34.30 17.53
C GLY A 381 -7.34 -34.84 18.70
N TRP A 382 -7.96 -35.53 19.66
CA TRP A 382 -7.26 -36.04 20.86
C TRP A 382 -6.45 -37.31 20.60
N ASN A 383 -6.81 -38.08 19.58
CA ASN A 383 -6.19 -39.38 19.30
C ASN A 383 -4.98 -39.30 18.36
N ASN A 384 -4.62 -38.10 17.89
CA ASN A 384 -3.42 -37.90 17.09
C ASN A 384 -2.16 -37.97 17.97
N LYS A 385 -1.14 -38.72 17.55
CA LYS A 385 0.18 -38.68 18.21
C LYS A 385 0.82 -37.31 17.95
N PRO A 386 1.41 -36.64 18.96
CA PRO A 386 2.13 -35.40 18.72
C PRO A 386 3.25 -35.64 17.72
N ILE A 387 3.39 -34.74 16.73
CA ILE A 387 4.57 -34.70 15.86
C ILE A 387 5.72 -34.34 16.81
N THR A 388 6.54 -35.33 17.12
CA THR A 388 7.77 -35.14 17.90
C THR A 388 8.68 -34.27 17.04
N ALA A 389 9.16 -33.16 17.62
CA ALA A 389 10.08 -32.23 16.98
C ALA A 389 11.40 -32.91 16.57
#